data_AF-A0A9X9LUE1-F1
#
_entry.id   AF-A0A9X9LUE1-F1
#
_cell.length_a   1.000
_cell.length_b   1.000
_cell.length_c   1.000
_cell.angle_alpha   90.00
_cell.angle_beta   90.00
_cell.angle_gamma   90.00
#
_symmetry.space_group_name_H-M   'P 1'
#
loop_
_entity.id
_entity.type
_entity.pdbx_description
1 polymer ?
#
loop_
_entity_poly.entity_id
_entity_poly.type
_entity_poly.pdbx_seq_one_letter_code
_entity_poly.pdbx_strand_id
1 'polypeptide(L)' 'MEVTGLSAPTVTVFISSSLNSFRSEKRYSRSLTIAEFKCKLELVVGSPASCMELELYGPDDKFYSK' A
#
# COMPACT_ATOMS: atom_id res chain seq x y z
N MET A 1 31.23 -17.31 -5.00
CA MET A 1 30.55 -16.58 -3.91
C MET A 1 29.10 -16.40 -4.35
N GLU A 2 28.21 -17.27 -3.87
CA GLU A 2 26.79 -17.15 -4.15
C GLU A 2 26.22 -16.16 -3.13
N VAL A 3 25.97 -14.93 -3.58
CA VAL A 3 25.32 -13.92 -2.74
C VAL A 3 23.83 -14.21 -2.82
N THR A 4 23.33 -15.08 -1.94
CA THR A 4 21.89 -15.31 -1.78
C THR A 4 21.31 -14.03 -1.16
N GLY A 5 21.01 -13.04 -2.00
CA GLY A 5 20.32 -11.84 -1.57
C GLY A 5 18.96 -12.24 -1.03
N LEU A 6 18.80 -12.22 0.29
CA LEU A 6 17.50 -12.28 0.94
C LEU A 6 16.71 -11.04 0.49
N SER A 7 16.01 -11.16 -0.65
CA SER A 7 15.09 -10.12 -1.11
C SER A 7 14.10 -9.91 0.03
N ALA A 8 14.08 -8.71 0.61
CA ALA A 8 13.13 -8.35 1.64
C ALA A 8 11.72 -8.78 1.16
N PRO A 9 10.94 -9.49 1.99
CA PRO A 9 9.67 -10.04 1.54
C PRO A 9 8.73 -8.88 1.19
N THR A 10 8.44 -8.70 -0.10
CA THR A 10 7.54 -7.65 -0.57
C THR A 10 6.15 -8.20 -0.89
N VAL A 11 5.15 -7.32 -0.84
CA VAL A 11 3.80 -7.55 -1.35
C VAL A 11 3.47 -6.52 -2.42
N THR A 12 2.75 -6.95 -3.45
CA THR A 12 2.16 -6.07 -4.45
C THR A 12 0.73 -5.76 -4.01
N VAL A 13 0.37 -4.48 -4.00
CA VAL A 13 -0.97 -4.00 -3.67
C VAL A 13 -1.43 -3.04 -4.75
N PHE A 14 -2.74 -3.00 -4.97
CA PHE A 14 -3.35 -2.00 -5.84
C PHE A 14 -4.00 -0.91 -4.99
N ILE A 15 -3.58 0.32 -5.20
CA ILE A 15 -4.06 1.49 -4.46
C ILE A 15 -5.12 2.21 -5.30
N SER A 16 -6.30 2.39 -4.72
CA SER A 16 -7.35 3.28 -5.21
C SER A 16 -7.66 4.35 -4.15
N SER A 17 -8.32 5.43 -4.54
CA SER A 17 -8.72 6.52 -3.65
C SER A 17 -10.07 7.08 -4.08
N SER A 18 -10.80 7.71 -3.16
CA SER A 18 -11.97 8.52 -3.50
C SER A 18 -11.60 9.84 -4.19
N LEU A 19 -10.33 10.25 -4.15
CA LEU A 19 -9.84 11.51 -4.71
C LEU A 19 -9.46 11.43 -6.20
N ASN A 20 -9.26 10.21 -6.72
CA ASN A 20 -8.93 9.98 -8.12
C ASN A 20 -9.41 8.60 -8.58
N SER A 21 -9.76 8.47 -9.87
CA SER A 21 -10.24 7.21 -10.44
C SER A 21 -9.12 6.25 -10.89
N PHE A 22 -7.85 6.61 -10.66
CA PHE A 22 -6.71 5.82 -11.15
C PHE A 22 -6.26 4.81 -10.10
N ARG A 23 -6.17 3.54 -10.50
CA ARG A 23 -5.64 2.48 -9.66
C ARG A 23 -4.14 2.31 -9.92
N SER A 24 -3.33 2.46 -8.87
CA SER A 24 -1.88 2.33 -8.97
C SER A 24 -1.41 1.00 -8.37
N GLU A 25 -0.74 0.17 -9.16
CA GLU A 25 -0.03 -0.99 -8.64
C GLU A 25 1.28 -0.55 -7.95
N LYS A 26 1.53 -1.01 -6.73
CA LYS A 26 2.74 -0.66 -5.99
C LYS A 26 3.25 -1.81 -5.13
N ARG A 27 4.56 -1.90 -5.01
CA ARG A 27 5.25 -2.94 -4.23
C ARG A 27 5.81 -2.36 -2.93
N TYR A 28 5.47 -2.98 -1.80
CA TYR A 28 5.92 -2.56 -0.46
C TYR A 28 6.57 -3.72 0.29
N SER A 29 7.47 -3.42 1.21
CA SER A 29 8.01 -4.41 2.15
C SER A 29 6.94 -4.85 3.13
N ARG A 30 6.90 -6.14 3.49
CA ARG A 30 6.02 -6.68 4.55
C ARG A 30 6.36 -6.15 5.94
N SER A 31 7.55 -5.58 6.12
CA SER A 31 7.98 -4.96 7.39
C SER A 31 7.43 -3.54 7.58
N LEU A 32 6.73 -2.99 6.58
CA LEU A 32 6.22 -1.62 6.63
C LEU A 32 5.08 -1.49 7.62
N THR A 33 5.15 -0.52 8.52
CA THR A 33 4.04 -0.19 9.41
C THR A 33 2.93 0.56 8.68
N ILE A 34 1.71 0.54 9.24
CA ILE A 34 0.58 1.29 8.68
C ILE A 34 0.86 2.80 8.65
N ALA A 35 1.56 3.33 9.66
CA ALA A 35 1.92 4.75 9.70
C ALA A 35 2.85 5.12 8.53
N GLU A 36 3.92 4.35 8.31
CA GLU A 36 4.84 4.58 7.19
C GLU A 36 4.15 4.37 5.83
N PHE A 37 3.21 3.42 5.76
CA PHE A 37 2.40 3.21 4.57
C PHE A 37 1.55 4.43 4.24
N LYS A 38 0.82 5.00 5.21
CA LYS A 38 0.03 6.23 5.02
C LYS A 38 0.91 7.41 4.57
N CYS A 39 2.07 7.61 5.20
CA CYS A 39 3.02 8.65 4.78
C CYS A 39 3.44 8.50 3.30
N LYS A 40 3.65 7.26 2.83
CA LYS A 40 3.98 6.99 1.42
C LYS A 40 2.81 7.22 0.47
N LEU A 41 1.58 7.08 0.94
CA LEU A 41 0.38 7.35 0.15
C LEU A 41 0.11 8.84 -0.01
N GLU A 42 0.61 9.72 0.88
CA GLU A 42 0.48 11.17 0.72
C GLU A 42 0.97 11.65 -0.64
N LEU A 43 2.08 11.07 -1.11
CA LEU A 43 2.66 11.35 -2.43
C LEU A 43 1.84 10.81 -3.60
N VAL A 44 0.95 9.84 -3.36
CA VAL A 44 0.12 9.20 -4.38
C VAL A 44 -1.23 9.92 -4.49
N VAL A 45 -1.84 10.29 -3.37
CA VAL A 45 -3.20 10.87 -3.33
C VAL A 45 -3.22 12.38 -3.05
N GLY A 46 -2.09 12.99 -2.68
CA GLY A 46 -1.97 14.43 -2.44
C GLY A 46 -2.65 14.93 -1.17
N SER A 47 -2.94 14.04 -0.21
CA SER A 47 -3.59 14.38 1.06
C SER A 47 -2.73 13.96 2.25
N PRO A 48 -2.83 14.62 3.42
CA PRO A 48 -2.08 14.21 4.62
C PRO A 48 -2.54 12.85 5.17
N ALA A 49 -1.62 12.06 5.73
CA ALA A 49 -1.87 10.75 6.33
C ALA A 49 -2.90 10.81 7.47
N SER A 50 -2.96 11.93 8.19
CA SER A 50 -3.92 12.15 9.29
C SER A 50 -5.38 12.15 8.84
N CYS A 51 -5.64 12.51 7.58
CA CYS A 51 -6.98 12.54 7.00
C CYS A 51 -7.31 11.25 6.23
N MET A 52 -6.37 10.30 6.15
CA MET A 52 -6.56 9.06 5.40
C MET A 52 -7.19 7.96 6.23
N GLU A 53 -8.22 7.38 5.65
CA GLU A 53 -8.84 6.14 6.07
C GLU A 53 -8.45 5.04 5.10
N LEU A 54 -8.09 3.85 5.59
CA LEU A 54 -7.64 2.74 4.76
C LEU A 54 -8.69 1.64 4.78
N GLU A 55 -8.91 1.01 3.64
CA GLU A 55 -9.78 -0.16 3.53
C GLU A 55 -9.03 -1.24 2.76
N LEU A 56 -9.03 -2.45 3.31
CA LEU A 56 -8.38 -3.61 2.69
C LEU A 56 -9.44 -4.45 1.99
N TYR A 57 -9.23 -4.64 0.69
CA TYR A 57 -10.04 -5.49 -0.15
C TYR A 57 -9.23 -6.70 -0.62
N GLY A 58 -9.89 -7.85 -0.70
CA GLY A 58 -9.33 -9.05 -1.31
C GLY A 58 -9.43 -9.05 -2.84
N PRO A 59 -9.01 -10.15 -3.49
CA PRO A 59 -9.01 -10.27 -4.95
C PRO A 59 -10.41 -10.21 -5.56
N ASP A 60 -11.45 -10.60 -4.83
CA ASP A 60 -12.85 -10.57 -5.27
C ASP A 60 -13.56 -9.25 -4.90
N ASP A 61 -12.80 -8.18 -4.64
CA ASP A 61 -13.28 -6.88 -4.11
C ASP A 61 -14.11 -7.01 -2.82
N LYS A 62 -13.95 -8.14 -2.11
CA LYS A 62 -14.54 -8.35 -0.80
C LYS A 62 -13.80 -7.50 0.23
N PHE A 63 -14.53 -6.77 1.05
CA PHE A 63 -13.97 -6.02 2.18
C PHE A 63 -13.48 -6.95 3.29
N TYR A 64 -12.27 -6.70 3.81
CA TYR A 64 -11.65 -7.46 4.90
C TYR A 64 -11.55 -6.65 6.19
N SER A 65 -11.01 -5.43 6.10
CA SER A 65 -10.74 -4.60 7.28
C SER A 65 -10.57 -3.13 6.93
N LYS A 66 -10.60 -2.29 7.96
CA LYS A 66 -10.44 -0.84 7.91
C LYS A 66 -9.47 -0.38 9.00
#